data_AF-A0A645CVI5-F1
#
_entry.id   AF-A0A645CVI5-F1
#
_cell.length_a   1.000
_cell.length_b   1.000
_cell.length_c   1.000
_cell.angle_alpha   90.00
_cell.angle_beta   90.00
_cell.angle_gamma   90.00
#
_symmetry.space_group_name_H-M   'P 1'
#
loop_
_entity.id
_entity.type
_entity.pdbx_description
1 polymer ?
#
loop_
_entity_poly.entity_id
_entity_poly.type
_entity_poly.pdbx_seq_one_letter_code
_entity_poly.pdbx_strand_id
1 'polypeptide(L)'
;MYERLKRRYPKEVVHYHSEMGDVERTIALENYRSGEARILVSCKALDEGLDIPSADVGIILSSTSEQRQRVQRMGRVLRRQEGKHKASLFYLSLADTVEDANLLEEGIEMVQEGYLSYTDRFIHPSYDELADALTEAVLKSKKPIPGLQTLLDQGRVRNDWYEGPEVLQTWHRQATSPVKKRYYSCMRTLALLREKSNC
;
A
#
# COMPACT_ATOMS: atom_id res chain seq x y z
N MET A 1 9.13 -6.40 -15.93
CA MET A 1 8.92 -6.13 -14.50
C MET A 1 9.37 -7.30 -13.61
N TYR A 2 8.82 -8.50 -13.80
CA TYR A 2 9.16 -9.70 -13.02
C TYR A 2 10.68 -9.91 -12.83
N GLU A 3 11.46 -9.93 -13.91
CA GLU A 3 12.93 -10.12 -13.82
C GLU A 3 13.65 -9.08 -12.96
N ARG A 4 13.18 -7.81 -12.98
CA ARG A 4 13.75 -6.76 -12.14
C ARG A 4 13.46 -7.02 -10.65
N LEU A 5 12.22 -7.42 -10.34
CA LEU A 5 11.81 -7.77 -8.98
C LEU A 5 12.53 -9.02 -8.50
N LYS A 6 12.62 -10.07 -9.31
CA LYS A 6 13.34 -11.30 -9.00
C LYS A 6 14.82 -11.04 -8.74
N ARG A 7 15.46 -10.17 -9.52
CA ARG A 7 16.86 -9.78 -9.25
C ARG A 7 17.03 -9.09 -7.89
N ARG A 8 16.06 -8.25 -7.51
CA ARG A 8 16.10 -7.50 -6.25
C ARG A 8 15.67 -8.33 -5.03
N TYR A 9 14.75 -9.26 -5.23
CA TYR A 9 14.12 -10.08 -4.19
C TYR A 9 14.02 -11.56 -4.63
N PRO A 10 15.16 -12.25 -4.82
CA PRO A 10 15.23 -13.53 -5.53
C PRO A 10 14.45 -14.69 -4.93
N LYS A 11 14.10 -14.62 -3.65
CA LYS A 11 13.34 -15.66 -2.94
C LYS A 11 11.89 -15.26 -2.66
N GLU A 12 11.53 -14.00 -2.91
CA GLU A 12 10.22 -13.47 -2.50
C GLU A 12 9.29 -13.26 -3.69
N VAL A 13 9.72 -13.56 -4.93
CA VAL A 13 8.98 -13.18 -6.15
C VAL A 13 8.62 -14.40 -6.99
N VAL A 14 7.32 -14.58 -7.21
CA VAL A 14 6.75 -15.58 -8.12
C VAL A 14 5.97 -14.90 -9.24
N HIS A 15 5.77 -15.58 -10.36
CA HIS A 15 4.91 -15.12 -11.44
C HIS A 15 3.75 -16.10 -11.66
N TYR A 16 2.66 -15.57 -12.22
CA TYR A 16 1.47 -16.34 -12.58
C TYR A 16 0.92 -15.82 -13.91
N HIS A 17 0.76 -16.69 -14.90
CA HIS A 17 0.06 -16.39 -16.15
C HIS A 17 -0.49 -17.66 -16.80
N SER A 18 -1.42 -17.49 -17.75
CA SER A 18 -2.15 -18.60 -18.40
C SER A 18 -1.27 -19.55 -19.20
N GLU A 19 -0.09 -19.10 -19.65
CA GLU A 19 0.86 -19.94 -20.41
C GLU A 19 1.73 -20.84 -19.52
N MET A 20 1.69 -20.68 -18.20
CA MET A 20 2.38 -21.59 -17.26
C MET A 20 1.64 -22.92 -17.13
N GLY A 21 2.38 -24.00 -16.86
CA GLY A 21 1.79 -25.30 -16.56
C GLY A 21 0.97 -25.29 -15.26
N ASP A 22 -0.05 -26.15 -15.18
CA ASP A 22 -0.97 -26.21 -14.03
C ASP A 22 -0.25 -26.43 -12.69
N VAL A 23 0.79 -27.27 -12.69
CA VAL A 23 1.63 -27.55 -11.52
C VAL A 23 2.40 -26.30 -11.11
N GLU A 24 3.01 -25.59 -12.06
CA GLU A 24 3.78 -24.37 -11.79
C GLU A 24 2.89 -23.26 -11.23
N ARG A 25 1.67 -23.11 -11.78
CA ARG A 25 0.68 -22.14 -11.27
C ARG A 25 0.27 -22.46 -9.83
N THR A 26 0.03 -23.73 -9.53
CA THR A 26 -0.34 -24.18 -8.18
C THR A 26 0.78 -23.86 -7.18
N ILE A 27 2.02 -24.24 -7.49
CA ILE A 27 3.19 -23.96 -6.65
C ILE A 27 3.38 -22.45 -6.42
N ALA A 28 3.27 -21.64 -7.47
CA ALA A 28 3.39 -20.19 -7.34
C ALA A 28 2.36 -19.60 -6.36
N LEU A 29 1.11 -20.08 -6.42
CA LEU A 29 0.05 -19.64 -5.52
C LEU A 29 0.22 -20.15 -4.10
N GLU A 30 0.67 -21.39 -3.91
CA GLU A 30 0.95 -21.94 -2.59
C GLU A 30 2.11 -21.21 -1.91
N ASN A 31 3.19 -20.94 -2.64
CA ASN A 31 4.32 -20.16 -2.14
C ASN A 31 3.88 -18.75 -1.74
N TYR A 32 2.99 -18.12 -2.51
CA TYR A 32 2.46 -16.80 -2.14
C TYR A 32 1.53 -16.86 -0.92
N ARG A 33 0.60 -17.83 -0.87
CA ARG A 33 -0.37 -17.99 0.23
C ARG A 33 0.29 -18.36 1.56
N SER A 34 1.36 -19.15 1.52
CA SER A 34 2.17 -19.50 2.70
C SER A 34 3.06 -18.35 3.17
N GLY A 35 3.26 -17.32 2.35
CA GLY A 35 4.16 -16.20 2.61
C GLY A 35 5.62 -16.49 2.29
N GLU A 36 5.96 -17.66 1.75
CA GLU A 36 7.30 -17.97 1.23
C GLU A 36 7.68 -17.00 0.10
N ALA A 37 6.75 -16.76 -0.81
CA ALA A 37 6.81 -15.63 -1.73
C ALA A 37 5.97 -14.48 -1.19
N ARG A 38 6.52 -13.27 -1.20
CA ARG A 38 5.83 -12.05 -0.74
C ARG A 38 5.29 -11.19 -1.88
N ILE A 39 5.70 -11.49 -3.10
CA ILE A 39 5.37 -10.74 -4.31
C ILE A 39 4.90 -11.73 -5.38
N LEU A 40 3.67 -11.56 -5.84
CA LEU A 40 3.10 -12.29 -6.98
C LEU A 40 2.93 -11.32 -8.15
N VAL A 41 3.56 -11.64 -9.29
CA VAL A 41 3.46 -10.85 -10.52
C VAL A 41 2.54 -11.56 -11.52
N SER A 42 1.50 -10.88 -12.01
CA SER A 42 0.59 -11.41 -13.04
C SER A 42 0.27 -10.36 -14.10
N CYS A 43 0.14 -10.78 -15.36
CA CYS A 43 -0.22 -9.91 -16.49
C CYS A 43 -1.73 -9.67 -16.60
N LYS A 44 -2.54 -10.60 -16.09
CA LYS A 44 -4.00 -10.50 -16.03
C LYS A 44 -4.36 -10.56 -14.57
N ALA A 45 -4.30 -9.40 -13.92
CA ALA A 45 -4.63 -9.30 -12.51
C ALA A 45 -6.11 -9.72 -12.34
N LEU A 46 -6.32 -10.91 -11.76
CA LEU A 46 -7.59 -11.33 -11.16
C LEU A 46 -8.73 -11.63 -12.13
N ASP A 47 -8.40 -12.11 -13.34
CA ASP A 47 -9.39 -12.72 -14.23
C ASP A 47 -10.10 -13.92 -13.58
N GLU A 48 -11.21 -14.35 -14.22
CA GLU A 48 -12.17 -15.38 -13.82
C GLU A 48 -11.55 -16.66 -13.20
N GLY A 49 -11.11 -16.58 -11.94
CA GLY A 49 -10.59 -17.73 -11.20
C GLY A 49 -9.46 -17.43 -10.22
N LEU A 50 -8.79 -16.28 -10.32
CA LEU A 50 -7.69 -15.93 -9.42
C LEU A 50 -8.18 -15.06 -8.25
N ASP A 51 -8.55 -15.69 -7.14
CA ASP A 51 -8.90 -15.02 -5.88
C ASP A 51 -7.76 -15.12 -4.87
N ILE A 52 -7.29 -13.97 -4.38
CA ILE A 52 -6.12 -13.85 -3.49
C ILE A 52 -6.46 -12.92 -2.32
N PRO A 53 -7.33 -13.36 -1.40
CA PRO A 53 -7.75 -12.55 -0.26
C PRO A 53 -6.60 -12.20 0.69
N SER A 54 -5.52 -13.00 0.69
CA SER A 54 -4.33 -12.79 1.50
C SER A 54 -3.47 -11.60 1.08
N ALA A 55 -3.74 -10.96 -0.07
CA ALA A 55 -2.94 -9.84 -0.55
C ALA A 55 -3.22 -8.56 0.26
N ASP A 56 -2.25 -8.09 1.04
CA ASP A 56 -2.34 -6.81 1.77
C ASP A 56 -2.26 -5.58 0.85
N VAL A 57 -1.56 -5.73 -0.29
CA VAL A 57 -1.31 -4.66 -1.25
C VAL A 57 -1.54 -5.18 -2.67
N GLY A 58 -2.40 -4.52 -3.42
CA GLY A 58 -2.50 -4.67 -4.87
C GLY A 58 -1.83 -3.50 -5.58
N ILE A 59 -1.07 -3.77 -6.64
CA ILE A 59 -0.53 -2.74 -7.54
C ILE A 59 -1.04 -3.08 -8.94
N ILE A 60 -1.81 -2.17 -9.53
CA ILE A 60 -2.36 -2.32 -10.87
C ILE A 60 -1.61 -1.38 -11.82
N LEU A 61 -0.99 -1.99 -12.81
CA LEU A 61 -0.34 -1.37 -13.96
C LEU A 61 -1.16 -1.77 -15.19
N SER A 62 -2.28 -1.11 -15.48
CA SER A 62 -3.12 -1.49 -16.63
C SER A 62 -3.78 -0.30 -17.29
N SER A 63 -3.71 -0.25 -18.62
CA SER A 63 -4.44 0.65 -19.50
C SER A 63 -5.67 -0.05 -20.10
N THR A 64 -6.61 -0.50 -19.27
CA THR A 64 -7.87 -1.05 -19.81
C THR A 64 -8.92 0.05 -19.88
N SER A 65 -9.68 0.14 -20.97
CA SER A 65 -10.68 1.19 -21.21
C SER A 65 -12.02 0.95 -20.51
N GLU A 66 -12.28 -0.25 -20.00
CA GLU A 66 -13.63 -0.63 -19.55
C GLU A 66 -13.79 -0.62 -18.02
N GLN A 67 -14.46 0.43 -17.54
CA GLN A 67 -14.56 0.85 -16.14
C GLN A 67 -15.13 -0.21 -15.18
N ARG A 68 -16.19 -0.90 -15.60
CA ARG A 68 -16.95 -1.82 -14.74
C ARG A 68 -16.22 -3.13 -14.41
N GLN A 69 -15.44 -3.67 -15.37
CA GLN A 69 -14.59 -4.83 -15.11
C GLN A 69 -13.43 -4.49 -14.15
N ARG A 70 -12.96 -3.24 -14.15
CA ARG A 70 -11.87 -2.77 -13.27
C ARG A 70 -12.26 -2.87 -11.80
N VAL A 71 -13.39 -2.28 -11.41
CA VAL A 71 -13.87 -2.27 -10.01
C VAL A 71 -14.13 -3.70 -9.49
N GLN A 72 -14.71 -4.57 -10.32
CA GLN A 72 -14.95 -5.97 -9.94
C GLN A 72 -13.66 -6.77 -9.74
N ARG A 73 -12.64 -6.54 -10.58
CA ARG A 73 -11.30 -7.12 -10.39
C ARG A 73 -10.64 -6.60 -9.11
N MET A 74 -10.75 -5.30 -8.84
CA MET A 74 -10.23 -4.67 -7.61
C MET A 74 -10.86 -5.25 -6.35
N GLY A 75 -12.17 -5.50 -6.36
CA GLY A 75 -12.90 -6.10 -5.24
C GLY A 75 -12.44 -7.52 -4.87
N ARG A 76 -11.81 -8.26 -5.79
CA ARG A 76 -11.21 -9.59 -5.51
C ARG A 76 -9.88 -9.49 -4.75
N VAL A 77 -9.12 -8.41 -4.94
CA VAL A 77 -7.88 -8.13 -4.17
C VAL A 77 -8.21 -7.66 -2.77
N LEU A 78 -9.21 -6.78 -2.68
CA LEU A 78 -9.54 -6.04 -1.46
C LEU A 78 -10.44 -6.83 -0.50
N ARG A 79 -10.65 -8.14 -0.71
CA ARG A 79 -11.48 -8.95 0.18
C ARG A 79 -10.96 -8.88 1.63
N ARG A 80 -11.89 -8.59 2.54
CA ARG A 80 -11.64 -8.59 3.98
C ARG A 80 -11.42 -10.04 4.43
N GLN A 81 -10.35 -10.26 5.19
CA GLN A 81 -10.06 -11.54 5.83
C GLN A 81 -9.93 -11.30 7.34
N GLU A 82 -10.27 -12.32 8.13
CA GLU A 82 -10.08 -12.29 9.58
C GLU A 82 -8.59 -12.06 9.92
N GLY A 83 -8.31 -11.08 10.77
CA GLY A 83 -6.93 -10.64 11.08
C GLY A 83 -6.30 -9.64 10.09
N LYS A 84 -6.94 -9.39 8.94
CA LYS A 84 -6.49 -8.38 7.97
C LYS A 84 -7.11 -7.02 8.31
N HIS A 85 -6.31 -6.14 8.90
CA HIS A 85 -6.77 -4.81 9.30
C HIS A 85 -7.00 -3.86 8.12
N LYS A 86 -6.23 -4.04 7.04
CA LYS A 86 -6.26 -3.13 5.88
C LYS A 86 -5.83 -3.84 4.61
N ALA A 87 -6.41 -3.45 3.48
CA ALA A 87 -5.95 -3.79 2.15
C ALA A 87 -5.78 -2.48 1.37
N SER A 88 -4.61 -2.26 0.76
CA SER A 88 -4.34 -1.07 -0.04
C SER A 88 -4.26 -1.45 -1.51
N LEU A 89 -4.83 -0.61 -2.37
CA LEU A 89 -4.72 -0.78 -3.81
C LEU A 89 -4.11 0.46 -4.42
N PHE A 90 -3.00 0.29 -5.11
CA PHE A 90 -2.34 1.33 -5.89
C PHE A 90 -2.72 1.16 -7.35
N TYR A 91 -3.32 2.20 -7.90
CA TYR A 91 -3.60 2.28 -9.32
C TYR A 91 -2.64 3.30 -9.94
N LEU A 92 -1.73 2.82 -10.79
CA LEU A 92 -0.75 3.69 -11.43
C LEU A 92 -1.35 4.24 -12.73
N SER A 93 -1.59 5.55 -12.75
CA SER A 93 -2.01 6.31 -13.93
C SER A 93 -0.95 7.33 -14.34
N LEU A 94 -0.94 7.68 -15.61
CA LEU A 94 -0.17 8.81 -16.12
C LEU A 94 -1.15 9.98 -16.29
N ALA A 95 -0.74 11.18 -15.84
CA ALA A 95 -1.52 12.39 -16.08
C ALA A 95 -1.70 12.62 -17.58
N ASP A 96 -2.86 13.16 -17.98
CA ASP A 96 -3.20 13.51 -19.36
C ASP A 96 -3.20 12.31 -20.34
N THR A 97 -3.52 11.11 -19.85
CA THR A 97 -3.67 9.89 -20.66
C THR A 97 -5.06 9.26 -20.51
N VAL A 98 -5.37 8.28 -21.37
CA VAL A 98 -6.61 7.47 -21.28
C VAL A 98 -6.74 6.66 -19.98
N GLU A 99 -5.70 6.64 -19.13
CA GLU A 99 -5.70 6.03 -17.81
C GLU A 99 -6.13 6.97 -16.66
N ASP A 100 -6.74 8.12 -16.98
CA ASP A 100 -7.16 9.16 -16.03
C ASP A 100 -7.97 8.61 -14.84
N ALA A 101 -7.63 9.10 -13.64
CA ALA A 101 -8.22 8.71 -12.35
C ALA A 101 -9.71 9.06 -12.22
N ASN A 102 -10.22 9.94 -13.08
CA ASN A 102 -11.64 10.28 -13.22
C ASN A 102 -12.54 9.07 -13.57
N LEU A 103 -11.94 7.91 -13.88
CA LEU A 103 -12.62 6.65 -14.21
C LEU A 103 -12.89 5.75 -12.98
N LEU A 104 -12.61 6.17 -11.74
CA LEU A 104 -12.93 5.38 -10.55
C LEU A 104 -14.30 5.80 -9.97
N GLU A 105 -15.09 4.83 -9.48
CA GLU A 105 -16.46 5.06 -8.96
C GLU A 105 -16.49 6.04 -7.77
N GLU A 106 -17.63 6.73 -7.62
CA GLU A 106 -17.97 7.48 -6.40
C GLU A 106 -17.84 6.57 -5.16
N GLY A 107 -17.00 6.96 -4.19
CA GLY A 107 -16.77 6.21 -2.95
C GLY A 107 -15.36 5.62 -2.80
N ILE A 108 -14.51 5.70 -3.82
CA ILE A 108 -13.06 5.48 -3.68
C ILE A 108 -12.41 6.83 -3.36
N GLU A 109 -11.95 7.00 -2.13
CA GLU A 109 -11.20 8.18 -1.74
C GLU A 109 -9.80 8.13 -2.39
N MET A 110 -9.64 8.93 -3.44
CA MET A 110 -8.40 9.01 -4.19
C MET A 110 -7.43 9.94 -3.47
N VAL A 111 -6.30 9.38 -3.09
CA VAL A 111 -5.15 10.13 -2.64
C VAL A 111 -4.24 10.33 -3.84
N GLN A 112 -4.05 11.58 -4.26
CA GLN A 112 -3.14 11.89 -5.37
C GLN A 112 -1.69 11.87 -4.86
N GLU A 113 -0.97 10.81 -5.20
CA GLU A 113 0.48 10.69 -4.97
C GLU A 113 1.23 11.11 -6.25
N GLY A 114 2.22 11.98 -6.11
CA GLY A 114 3.14 12.35 -7.19
C GLY A 114 4.43 11.55 -7.11
N TYR A 115 5.06 11.23 -8.24
CA TYR A 115 6.40 10.66 -8.26
C TYR A 115 7.41 11.67 -8.83
N LEU A 116 8.38 12.06 -7.99
CA LEU A 116 9.45 12.97 -8.37
C LEU A 116 10.63 12.18 -8.94
N SER A 117 10.74 12.16 -10.27
CA SER A 117 11.76 11.38 -10.99
C SER A 117 13.21 11.78 -10.67
N TYR A 118 13.45 13.04 -10.30
CA TYR A 118 14.79 13.55 -9.98
C TYR A 118 15.26 13.21 -8.55
N THR A 119 14.34 12.84 -7.65
CA THR A 119 14.67 12.42 -6.27
C THR A 119 14.34 10.95 -6.00
N ASP A 120 13.71 10.24 -6.95
CA ASP A 120 13.24 8.86 -6.78
C ASP A 120 12.32 8.73 -5.55
N ARG A 121 11.40 9.69 -5.38
CA ARG A 121 10.51 9.78 -4.21
C ARG A 121 9.06 9.99 -4.60
N PHE A 122 8.19 9.29 -3.90
CA PHE A 122 6.77 9.62 -3.87
C PHE A 122 6.55 10.81 -2.95
N ILE A 123 5.70 11.73 -3.40
CA ILE A 123 5.18 12.83 -2.62
C ILE A 123 3.70 12.62 -2.39
N HIS A 124 3.27 13.00 -1.20
CA HIS A 124 1.87 13.09 -0.86
C HIS A 124 1.71 14.40 -0.10
N PRO A 125 1.22 15.47 -0.76
CA PRO A 125 1.21 16.81 -0.17
C PRO A 125 0.62 16.87 1.25
N SER A 126 -0.58 16.34 1.46
CA SER A 126 -1.21 16.33 2.79
C SER A 126 -0.47 15.49 3.83
N TYR A 127 0.17 14.40 3.41
CA TYR A 127 0.99 13.59 4.31
C TYR A 127 2.31 14.29 4.66
N ASP A 128 2.97 14.85 3.66
CA ASP A 128 4.28 15.48 3.79
C ASP A 128 4.19 16.72 4.69
N GLU A 129 3.12 17.51 4.59
CA GLU A 129 2.84 18.61 5.53
C GLU A 129 2.73 18.14 6.98
N LEU A 130 2.01 17.03 7.24
CA LEU A 130 1.87 16.46 8.58
C LEU A 130 3.20 15.86 9.08
N ALA A 131 3.94 15.20 8.20
CA ALA A 131 5.23 14.59 8.49
C ALA A 131 6.29 15.64 8.84
N ASP A 132 6.29 16.76 8.12
CA ASP A 132 7.15 17.91 8.41
C ASP A 132 6.79 18.55 9.76
N ALA A 133 5.49 18.76 10.02
CA ALA A 133 5.03 19.28 11.31
C ALA A 133 5.43 18.38 12.49
N LEU A 134 5.32 17.05 12.33
CA LEU A 134 5.81 16.09 13.34
C LEU A 134 7.33 16.18 13.50
N THR A 135 8.08 16.24 12.41
CA THR A 135 9.54 16.32 12.42
C THR A 135 10.00 17.58 13.15
N GLU A 136 9.39 18.74 12.86
CA GLU A 136 9.65 19.98 13.57
C GLU A 136 9.34 19.89 15.06
N ALA A 137 8.19 19.31 15.43
CA ALA A 137 7.80 19.15 16.84
C ALA A 137 8.81 18.27 17.60
N VAL A 138 9.30 17.19 16.98
CA VAL A 138 10.33 16.31 17.54
C VAL A 138 11.63 17.09 17.76
N LEU A 139 12.08 17.86 16.76
CA LEU A 139 13.27 18.71 16.86
C LEU A 139 13.16 19.74 17.99
N LYS A 140 12.02 20.45 18.08
CA LYS A 140 11.74 21.45 19.13
C LYS A 140 11.73 20.81 20.53
N SER A 141 11.21 19.58 20.66
CA SER A 141 11.11 18.87 21.94
C SER A 141 12.44 18.32 22.47
N LYS A 142 13.49 18.26 21.63
CA LYS A 142 14.79 17.61 21.93
C LYS A 142 14.69 16.13 22.36
N LYS A 143 13.59 15.45 22.02
CA LYS A 143 13.38 14.02 22.29
C LYS A 143 13.41 13.25 20.96
N PRO A 144 14.57 12.75 20.51
CA PRO A 144 14.66 12.10 19.22
C PRO A 144 13.84 10.81 19.19
N ILE A 145 13.14 10.57 18.07
CA ILE A 145 12.47 9.30 17.78
C ILE A 145 13.42 8.47 16.91
N PRO A 146 13.95 7.32 17.41
CA PRO A 146 14.85 6.49 16.63
C PRO A 146 14.21 6.02 15.32
N GLY A 147 14.86 6.32 14.20
CA GLY A 147 14.41 5.94 12.86
C GLY A 147 13.17 6.70 12.36
N LEU A 148 12.90 7.91 12.88
CA LEU A 148 11.73 8.71 12.50
C LEU A 148 11.50 8.76 10.98
N GLN A 149 12.53 9.08 10.20
CA GLN A 149 12.40 9.17 8.75
C GLN A 149 11.93 7.84 8.13
N THR A 150 12.47 6.71 8.57
CA THR A 150 12.03 5.38 8.09
C THR A 150 10.59 5.08 8.48
N LEU A 151 10.16 5.50 9.69
CA LEU A 151 8.77 5.34 10.12
C LEU A 151 7.81 6.20 9.28
N LEU A 152 8.22 7.41 8.92
CA LEU A 152 7.48 8.31 8.04
C LEU A 152 7.43 7.77 6.60
N ASP A 153 8.55 7.29 6.08
CA ASP A 153 8.59 6.69 4.75
C ASP A 153 7.69 5.45 4.65
N GLN A 154 7.65 4.62 5.70
CA GLN A 154 6.72 3.52 5.80
C GLN A 154 5.26 4.01 5.90
N GLY A 155 5.01 5.08 6.66
CA GLY A 155 3.69 5.65 6.87
C GLY A 155 3.07 6.22 5.60
N ARG A 156 3.89 6.89 4.78
CA ARG A 156 3.52 7.41 3.46
C ARG A 156 2.95 6.32 2.57
N VAL A 157 3.62 5.16 2.52
CA VAL A 157 3.19 4.04 1.68
C VAL A 157 1.97 3.31 2.27
N ARG A 158 1.90 3.12 3.59
CA ARG A 158 0.81 2.31 4.19
C ARG A 158 -0.50 3.08 4.36
N ASN A 159 -0.45 4.40 4.31
CA ASN A 159 -1.60 5.27 4.55
C ASN A 159 -2.30 5.04 5.89
N ASP A 160 -1.61 4.43 6.87
CA ASP A 160 -2.19 4.11 8.20
C ASP A 160 -2.52 5.41 8.97
N TRP A 161 -1.83 6.51 8.67
CA TRP A 161 -2.09 7.84 9.22
C TRP A 161 -3.50 8.38 8.88
N TYR A 162 -4.20 7.77 7.92
CA TYR A 162 -5.57 8.14 7.57
C TYR A 162 -6.61 7.59 8.56
N GLU A 163 -6.25 6.59 9.35
CA GLU A 163 -7.13 6.00 10.36
C GLU A 163 -7.39 6.94 11.53
N GLY A 164 -8.46 6.69 12.28
CA GLY A 164 -8.76 7.43 13.50
C GLY A 164 -7.69 7.23 14.58
N PRO A 165 -7.38 8.24 15.42
CA PRO A 165 -6.39 8.12 16.50
C PRO A 165 -6.63 6.96 17.46
N GLU A 166 -7.89 6.60 17.71
CA GLU A 166 -8.27 5.47 18.58
C GLU A 166 -7.97 4.09 17.95
N VAL A 167 -8.14 3.97 16.64
CA VAL A 167 -7.77 2.75 15.89
C VAL A 167 -6.25 2.55 15.97
N LEU A 168 -5.49 3.61 15.72
CA LEU A 168 -4.03 3.59 15.78
C LEU A 168 -3.50 3.34 17.20
N GLN A 169 -4.21 3.84 18.22
CA GLN A 169 -3.91 3.53 19.62
C GLN A 169 -4.11 2.05 19.94
N THR A 170 -5.13 1.43 19.35
CA THR A 170 -5.40 -0.01 19.48
C THR A 170 -4.29 -0.83 18.81
N TRP A 171 -3.91 -0.50 17.58
CA TRP A 171 -2.81 -1.16 16.87
C TRP A 171 -1.45 -0.99 17.59
N HIS A 172 -1.20 0.18 18.18
CA HIS A 172 -0.03 0.39 19.04
C HIS A 172 0.00 -0.59 20.23
N ARG A 173 -1.14 -0.83 20.89
CA ARG A 173 -1.21 -1.76 22.03
C ARG A 173 -0.99 -3.21 21.61
N GLN A 174 -1.50 -3.59 20.44
CA GLN A 174 -1.38 -4.94 19.87
C GLN A 174 -0.02 -5.20 19.20
N ALA A 175 0.77 -4.16 18.93
CA ALA A 175 2.04 -4.29 18.23
C ALA A 175 3.04 -5.17 19.00
N THR A 176 3.52 -6.21 18.32
CA THR A 176 4.41 -7.25 18.86
C THR A 176 5.87 -6.83 18.98
N SER A 177 6.26 -5.67 18.42
CA SER A 177 7.65 -5.19 18.46
C SER A 177 7.75 -3.70 18.84
N PRO A 178 8.86 -3.28 19.49
CA PRO A 178 9.08 -1.87 19.80
C PRO A 178 9.08 -0.94 18.58
N VAL A 179 9.54 -1.45 17.43
CA VAL A 179 9.53 -0.71 16.15
C VAL A 179 8.08 -0.47 15.69
N LYS A 180 7.24 -1.50 15.69
CA LYS A 180 5.81 -1.37 15.34
C LYS A 180 5.07 -0.44 16.32
N LYS A 181 5.39 -0.50 17.61
CA LYS A 181 4.85 0.44 18.61
C LYS A 181 5.19 1.89 18.28
N ARG A 182 6.46 2.18 17.96
CA ARG A 182 6.88 3.52 17.54
C ARG A 182 6.19 3.96 16.25
N TYR A 183 6.12 3.07 15.27
CA TYR A 183 5.41 3.31 14.01
C TYR A 183 3.97 3.79 14.24
N TYR A 184 3.15 3.01 14.96
CA TYR A 184 1.76 3.39 15.23
C TYR A 184 1.64 4.63 16.12
N SER A 185 2.61 4.88 17.00
CA SER A 185 2.65 6.13 17.75
C SER A 185 2.84 7.34 16.83
N CYS A 186 3.76 7.27 15.86
CA CYS A 186 3.96 8.31 14.86
C CYS A 186 2.69 8.51 14.02
N MET A 187 2.11 7.43 13.48
CA MET A 187 0.89 7.52 12.66
C MET A 187 -0.27 8.13 13.45
N ARG A 188 -0.42 7.80 14.73
CA ARG A 188 -1.44 8.40 15.60
C ARG A 188 -1.23 9.89 15.79
N THR A 189 0.01 10.35 15.92
CA THR A 189 0.30 11.78 15.99
C THR A 189 -0.06 12.50 14.69
N LEU A 190 0.23 11.91 13.53
CA LEU A 190 -0.18 12.46 12.23
C LEU A 190 -1.71 12.54 12.12
N ALA A 191 -2.44 11.51 12.54
CA ALA A 191 -3.90 11.51 12.56
C ALA A 191 -4.47 12.65 13.44
N LEU A 192 -3.90 12.87 14.64
CA LEU A 192 -4.28 13.97 15.52
C LEU A 192 -3.97 15.35 14.94
N LEU A 193 -2.86 15.50 14.22
CA LEU A 193 -2.52 16.75 13.53
C LEU A 193 -3.52 17.03 12.40
N ARG A 194 -3.88 16.01 11.62
CA ARG A 194 -4.89 16.11 10.56
C ARG A 194 -6.25 16.56 11.10
N GLU A 195 -6.72 15.95 12.18
CA GLU A 195 -8.01 16.32 12.80
C GLU A 195 -8.02 17.79 13.25
N LYS A 196 -6.89 18.31 13.73
CA LYS A 196 -6.76 19.72 14.13
C LYS A 196 -6.74 20.68 12.94
N SER A 197 -6.16 20.29 11.81
CA SER A 197 -6.12 21.13 10.60
C SER A 197 -7.49 21.23 9.90
N ASN A 198 -8.41 20.31 10.19
CA ASN A 198 -9.76 20.26 9.61
C ASN A 198 -10.84 20.94 10.49
N CYS A 199 -10.45 21.50 11.65
CA CYS A 199 -11.32 22.25 12.56
C CYS A 199 -11.00 23.74 12.49
#